data_AF-A0A249PE98-F1
#
_entry.id   AF-A0A249PE98-F1
#
_cell.length_a   1.000
_cell.length_b   1.000
_cell.length_c   1.000
_cell.angle_alpha   90.00
_cell.angle_beta   90.00
_cell.angle_gamma   90.00
#
_symmetry.space_group_name_H-M   'P 1'
#
loop_
_entity.id
_entity.type
_entity.pdbx_description
1 polymer ?
#
loop_
_entity_poly.entity_id
_entity_poly.type
_entity_poly.pdbx_seq_one_letter_code
_entity_poly.pdbx_strand_id
1 'polypeptide(L)'
;MATDDRKAPDGRLTASTRSGPVPLEVTFFAHGGGAVYFGGAWLDFGDGEKAMVCRPGSGCRKTSATHTYSQAGIYCARLTGEGEGEPLLLGSVTITAGH
;
A
#
# COMPACT_ATOMS: atom_id res chain seq x y z
N MET A 1 -3.75 -10.14 24.23
CA MET A 1 -2.92 -8.92 24.21
C MET A 1 -1.78 -9.16 23.22
N ALA A 2 -1.96 -8.83 21.95
CA ALA A 2 -0.88 -8.75 20.95
C ALA A 2 -1.49 -8.29 19.62
N THR A 3 -1.53 -6.99 19.40
CA THR A 3 -1.46 -6.45 18.04
C THR A 3 -0.20 -5.60 18.05
N ASP A 4 0.92 -6.26 17.74
CA ASP A 4 2.14 -5.62 17.23
C ASP A 4 1.77 -4.94 15.91
N ASP A 5 1.01 -3.86 16.01
CA ASP A 5 0.79 -2.92 14.93
C ASP A 5 1.85 -1.84 15.15
N ARG A 6 3.06 -2.09 14.65
CA ARG A 6 3.99 -1.02 14.25
C ARG A 6 3.41 -0.18 13.10
N LYS A 7 2.11 0.07 13.14
CA LYS A 7 1.36 0.93 12.24
C LYS A 7 1.76 2.35 12.60
N ALA A 8 2.27 3.11 11.62
CA ALA A 8 2.43 4.54 11.80
C ALA A 8 1.09 5.11 12.33
N PRO A 9 1.09 5.96 13.36
CA PRO A 9 -0.15 6.42 14.01
C PRO A 9 -1.14 7.09 13.04
N ASP A 10 -0.66 7.51 11.86
CA ASP A 10 -1.47 8.14 10.81
C ASP A 10 -1.37 7.44 9.43
N GLY A 11 -0.71 6.28 9.40
CA GLY A 11 -0.55 5.45 8.21
C GLY A 11 -1.82 4.69 7.85
N ARG A 12 -2.35 4.91 6.64
CA ARG A 12 -3.56 4.23 6.17
C ARG A 12 -3.43 3.79 4.73
N LEU A 13 -3.82 2.55 4.45
CA LEU A 13 -3.97 2.04 3.09
C LEU A 13 -5.43 1.62 2.89
N THR A 14 -6.02 2.05 1.79
CA THR A 14 -7.38 1.67 1.37
C THR A 14 -7.41 1.39 -0.12
N ALA A 15 -8.38 0.61 -0.58
CA ALA A 15 -8.59 0.32 -1.99
C ALA A 15 -10.04 0.61 -2.37
N SER A 16 -10.28 1.10 -3.60
CA SER A 16 -11.62 1.34 -4.15
C SER A 16 -12.42 0.04 -4.23
N THR A 17 -11.80 -0.99 -4.82
CA THR A 17 -12.39 -2.31 -5.03
C THR A 17 -11.47 -3.35 -4.41
N ARG A 18 -12.04 -4.25 -3.62
CA ARG A 18 -11.28 -5.35 -3.01
C ARG A 18 -11.62 -6.71 -3.61
N SER A 19 -12.63 -6.78 -4.47
CA SER A 19 -13.05 -8.02 -5.09
C SER A 19 -13.79 -7.79 -6.40
N GLY A 20 -13.58 -8.65 -7.38
CA GLY A 20 -14.32 -8.63 -8.65
C GLY A 20 -13.74 -9.57 -9.71
N PRO A 21 -14.36 -9.65 -10.89
CA PRO A 21 -13.87 -10.48 -12.00
C PRO A 21 -12.58 -9.92 -12.60
N VAL A 22 -11.77 -10.78 -13.21
CA VAL A 22 -10.54 -10.37 -13.92
C VAL A 22 -10.85 -9.89 -15.35
N PRO A 23 -10.15 -8.88 -15.88
CA PRO A 23 -9.13 -8.07 -15.21
C PRO A 23 -9.76 -7.09 -14.19
N LEU A 24 -9.24 -7.08 -12.96
CA LEU A 24 -9.74 -6.25 -11.86
C LEU A 24 -8.86 -5.00 -11.70
N GLU A 25 -9.38 -3.85 -12.11
CA GLU A 25 -8.73 -2.56 -11.86
C GLU A 25 -9.01 -2.10 -10.42
N VAL A 26 -7.94 -1.84 -9.66
CA VAL A 26 -8.01 -1.40 -8.28
C VAL A 26 -7.21 -0.12 -8.09
N THR A 27 -7.87 0.92 -7.62
CA THR A 27 -7.20 2.12 -7.12
C THR A 27 -6.92 1.97 -5.63
N PHE A 28 -5.65 2.07 -5.26
CA PHE A 28 -5.17 2.11 -3.89
C PHE A 28 -4.93 3.55 -3.47
N PHE A 29 -5.53 3.95 -2.35
CA PHE A 29 -5.26 5.22 -1.68
C PHE A 29 -4.36 4.97 -0.49
N ALA A 30 -3.13 5.44 -0.59
CA ALA A 30 -2.12 5.37 0.45
C ALA A 30 -2.02 6.71 1.18
N HIS A 31 -1.95 6.66 2.50
CA HIS A 31 -1.71 7.78 3.39
C HIS A 31 -0.46 7.51 4.20
N GLY A 32 0.60 8.26 3.94
CA GLY A 32 1.87 8.16 4.68
C GLY A 32 1.88 8.93 6.00
N GLY A 33 0.74 9.45 6.44
CA GLY A 33 0.62 10.15 7.72
C GLY A 33 1.27 11.53 7.77
N GLY A 34 1.75 12.05 6.63
CA GLY A 34 2.45 13.33 6.56
C GLY A 34 3.91 13.28 7.03
N ALA A 35 4.43 12.10 7.38
CA ALA A 35 5.85 11.91 7.72
C ALA A 35 6.73 11.98 6.46
N VAL A 36 7.98 12.40 6.64
CA VAL A 36 9.00 12.42 5.58
C VAL A 36 9.73 11.08 5.60
N TYR A 37 9.69 10.38 4.47
CA TYR A 37 10.37 9.10 4.28
C TYR A 37 11.61 9.33 3.42
N PHE A 38 12.80 9.22 3.99
CA PHE A 38 14.06 9.48 3.27
C PHE A 38 14.34 8.45 2.16
N GLY A 39 13.88 7.19 2.31
CA GLY A 39 13.89 6.15 1.28
C GLY A 39 12.63 6.14 0.40
N GLY A 40 11.61 6.94 0.75
CA GLY A 40 10.34 7.01 0.03
C GLY A 40 9.28 6.07 0.58
N ALA A 41 8.08 6.10 0.01
CA ALA A 41 7.02 5.16 0.36
C ALA A 41 6.69 4.27 -0.84
N TRP A 42 6.65 2.97 -0.57
CA TRP A 42 6.42 1.92 -1.54
C TRP A 42 5.11 1.21 -1.23
N LEU A 43 4.29 1.06 -2.25
CA LEU A 43 3.10 0.24 -2.23
C LEU A 43 3.40 -1.06 -2.99
N ASP A 44 3.49 -2.14 -2.25
CA ASP A 44 3.53 -3.49 -2.79
C ASP A 44 2.09 -3.92 -3.10
N PHE A 45 1.84 -4.47 -4.29
CA PHE A 45 0.51 -4.97 -4.68
C PHE A 45 0.29 -6.43 -4.25
N GLY A 46 1.34 -7.16 -3.88
CA GLY A 46 1.28 -8.57 -3.53
C GLY A 46 1.31 -9.54 -4.72
N ASP A 47 1.36 -9.04 -5.97
CA ASP A 47 1.60 -9.85 -7.20
C ASP A 47 3.11 -9.89 -7.56
N GLY A 48 3.97 -9.27 -6.74
CA GLY A 48 5.40 -9.07 -7.02
C GLY A 48 5.72 -7.72 -7.64
N GLU A 49 4.68 -6.96 -8.05
CA GLU A 49 4.82 -5.58 -8.47
C GLU A 49 4.72 -4.61 -7.29
N LYS A 50 5.56 -3.57 -7.32
CA LYS A 50 5.61 -2.50 -6.33
C LYS A 50 5.68 -1.15 -7.02
N ALA A 51 4.95 -0.18 -6.47
CA ALA A 51 4.91 1.19 -6.96
C ALA A 51 5.43 2.17 -5.89
N MET A 52 6.29 3.09 -6.29
CA MET A 52 6.67 4.21 -5.43
C MET A 52 5.54 5.23 -5.42
N VAL A 53 4.86 5.36 -4.28
CA VAL A 53 3.70 6.26 -4.13
C VAL A 53 4.09 7.62 -3.58
N CYS A 54 5.25 7.71 -2.90
CA CYS A 54 5.83 8.95 -2.42
C CYS A 54 7.34 8.94 -2.66
N ARG A 55 7.86 10.06 -3.17
CA ARG A 55 9.28 10.21 -3.44
C ARG A 55 10.09 10.31 -2.13
N PRO A 56 11.34 9.80 -2.13
CA PRO A 56 12.27 9.98 -1.02
C PRO A 56 12.46 11.46 -0.69
N GLY A 57 12.53 11.77 0.60
CA GLY A 57 12.72 13.13 1.12
C GLY A 57 11.49 14.04 0.99
N SER A 58 10.34 13.51 0.53
CA SER A 58 9.08 14.24 0.48
C SER A 58 8.11 13.73 1.55
N GLY A 59 7.35 14.64 2.16
CA GLY A 59 6.30 14.29 3.10
C GLY A 59 5.22 13.45 2.40
N CYS A 60 5.07 12.20 2.80
CA CYS A 60 4.08 11.31 2.19
C CYS A 60 2.71 11.57 2.81
N ARG A 61 1.89 12.35 2.11
CA ARG A 61 0.51 12.64 2.48
C ARG A 61 -0.42 11.59 1.88
N LYS A 62 -1.52 12.02 1.26
CA LYS A 62 -2.43 11.20 0.47
C LYS A 62 -1.89 11.06 -0.94
N THR A 63 -1.80 9.83 -1.40
CA THR A 63 -1.40 9.47 -2.75
C THR A 63 -2.27 8.31 -3.22
N SER A 64 -2.37 8.14 -4.53
CA SER A 64 -3.18 7.09 -5.14
C SER A 64 -2.41 6.40 -6.25
N ALA A 65 -2.49 5.07 -6.29
CA ALA A 65 -1.91 4.24 -7.32
C ALA A 65 -2.97 3.31 -7.88
N THR A 66 -3.00 3.12 -9.19
CA THR A 66 -3.88 2.17 -9.87
C THR A 66 -3.09 0.94 -10.29
N HIS A 67 -3.66 -0.24 -10.09
CA HIS A 67 -3.08 -1.49 -10.54
C HIS A 67 -4.18 -2.44 -11.03
N THR A 68 -3.85 -3.22 -12.05
CA THR A 68 -4.81 -4.09 -12.73
C THR A 68 -4.40 -5.54 -12.56
N TYR A 69 -5.19 -6.29 -11.78
CA TYR A 69 -4.97 -7.71 -11.57
C TYR A 69 -5.58 -8.50 -12.73
N SER A 70 -4.70 -9.05 -13.58
CA SER A 70 -5.10 -9.83 -14.75
C SER A 70 -5.38 -11.31 -14.41
N GLN A 71 -4.85 -11.81 -13.29
CA GLN A 71 -5.01 -13.19 -12.84
C GLN A 71 -5.92 -13.27 -11.62
N ALA A 72 -6.70 -14.35 -11.55
CA ALA A 72 -7.54 -14.62 -10.39
C ALA A 72 -6.66 -15.10 -9.23
N GLY A 73 -6.83 -14.51 -8.07
CA GLY A 73 -5.95 -14.73 -6.93
C GLY A 73 -6.24 -13.80 -5.76
N ILE A 74 -5.61 -14.10 -4.62
CA ILE A 74 -5.67 -13.26 -3.42
C ILE A 74 -4.35 -12.51 -3.31
N TYR A 75 -4.44 -11.19 -3.33
CA TYR A 75 -3.32 -10.26 -3.33
C TYR A 75 -3.33 -9.42 -2.07
N CYS A 76 -2.19 -9.35 -1.38
CA CYS A 76 -2.07 -8.61 -0.13
C CYS A 76 -1.21 -7.37 -0.37
N ALA A 77 -1.87 -6.25 -0.65
CA ALA A 77 -1.19 -5.00 -0.89
C ALA A 77 -0.70 -4.38 0.43
N ARG A 78 0.54 -3.90 0.45
CA ARG A 78 1.20 -3.37 1.65
C ARG A 78 1.86 -2.04 1.34
N LEU A 79 1.59 -1.06 2.18
CA LEU A 79 2.20 0.26 2.12
C LEU A 79 3.30 0.32 3.17
N THR A 80 4.51 0.58 2.70
CA THR A 80 5.72 0.60 3.51
C THR A 80 6.42 1.94 3.32
N GLY A 81 6.75 2.62 4.42
CA GLY A 81 7.51 3.87 4.41
C GLY A 81 8.96 3.61 4.81
N GLU A 82 9.91 3.93 3.93
CA GLU A 82 11.34 3.82 4.20
C GLU A 82 11.86 5.16 4.76
N GLY A 83 12.04 5.21 6.08
CA GLY A 83 12.54 6.38 6.81
C GLY A 83 14.04 6.33 7.04
N GLU A 84 14.48 6.91 8.17
CA GLU A 84 15.88 6.90 8.63
C GLU A 84 16.30 5.57 9.30
N GLY A 85 15.49 4.52 9.18
CA GLY A 85 15.70 3.23 9.85
C GLY A 85 14.97 2.09 9.13
N GLU A 86 14.44 1.14 9.89
CA GLU A 86 13.69 0.02 9.31
C GLU A 86 12.43 0.49 8.54
N PRO A 87 12.07 -0.22 7.45
CA PRO A 87 10.83 0.02 6.73
C PRO A 87 9.62 -0.09 7.67
N LEU A 88 8.85 0.98 7.78
CA LEU A 88 7.67 1.04 8.63
C LEU A 88 6.44 0.62 7.83
N LEU A 89 5.72 -0.40 8.29
CA LEU A 89 4.45 -0.78 7.67
C LEU A 89 3.38 0.25 8.04
N LEU A 90 2.95 1.02 7.04
CA LEU A 90 1.95 2.07 7.20
C LEU A 90 0.54 1.46 7.16
N GLY A 91 0.32 0.48 6.29
CA GLY A 91 -0.94 -0.25 6.23
C GLY A 91 -0.93 -1.36 5.20
N SER A 92 -1.97 -2.19 5.24
CA SER A 92 -2.16 -3.29 4.31
C SER A 92 -3.64 -3.45 3.96
N VAL A 93 -3.93 -3.98 2.78
CA VAL A 93 -5.28 -4.32 2.33
C VAL A 93 -5.23 -5.59 1.47
N THR A 94 -6.22 -6.46 1.65
CA THR A 94 -6.34 -7.70 0.85
C THR A 94 -7.33 -7.48 -0.29
N ILE A 95 -6.95 -7.96 -1.47
CA ILE A 95 -7.70 -7.90 -2.73
C ILE A 95 -7.90 -9.32 -3.25
N THR A 96 -9.08 -9.60 -3.78
CA THR A 96 -9.46 -10.89 -4.34
C THR A 96 -9.89 -10.71 -5.78
N ALA A 97 -9.02 -11.03 -6.74
CA ALA A 97 -9.36 -11.00 -8.14
C ALA A 97 -9.92 -12.37 -8.58
N GLY A 98 -10.97 -12.36 -9.41
CA GLY A 98 -11.65 -13.56 -9.89
C GLY A 98 -12.61 -14.15 -8.86
N HIS A 99 -13.90 -13.85 -9.01
CA HIS A 99 -15.00 -14.48 -8.28
C HIS A 99 -15.89 -15.24 -9.26
#